data_AF-A0A2S6AYV9-F1
#
_entry.id   AF-A0A2S6AYV9-F1
#
_cell.length_a   1.000
_cell.length_b   1.000
_cell.length_c   1.000
_cell.angle_alpha   90.00
_cell.angle_beta   90.00
_cell.angle_gamma   90.00
#
_symmetry.space_group_name_H-M   'P 1'
#
loop_
_entity.id
_entity.type
_entity.pdbx_description
1 polymer ?
#
loop_
_entity_poly.entity_id
_entity_poly.type
_entity_poly.pdbx_seq_one_letter_code
_entity_poly.pdbx_strand_id
1 'polypeptide(L)'
;MTGGNVLLKGARPEHLQAALDILGRTGVNLTVESNGLRVQRNGNGIQAVDAETDPFPGFPTDLQAQFMALMTMSSGTSHIRETIFENR
;
A
#
# COMPACT_ATOMS: atom_id res chain seq x y z
N MET A 1 2.73 10.28 -4.97
CA MET A 1 3.38 9.88 -3.71
C MET A 1 4.69 10.62 -3.54
N THR A 2 5.01 11.11 -2.34
CA THR A 2 6.01 12.17 -2.12
C THR A 2 7.46 11.69 -2.02
N GLY A 3 7.72 10.39 -2.06
CA GLY A 3 9.07 9.82 -1.95
C GLY A 3 9.73 10.02 -0.58
N GLY A 4 8.96 10.42 0.43
CA GLY A 4 9.49 10.79 1.74
C GLY A 4 9.82 9.63 2.68
N ASN A 5 10.14 10.01 3.92
CA ASN A 5 10.36 9.16 5.07
C ASN A 5 9.40 9.61 6.17
N VAL A 6 8.40 8.80 6.48
CA VAL A 6 7.34 9.15 7.43
C VAL A 6 7.23 8.07 8.50
N LEU A 7 7.16 8.50 9.76
CA LEU A 7 6.78 7.65 10.89
C LEU A 7 5.31 7.85 11.22
N LEU A 8 4.50 6.82 11.04
CA LEU A 8 3.11 6.77 11.46
C LEU A 8 3.08 6.38 12.94
N LYS A 9 3.07 7.37 13.83
CA LYS A 9 3.04 7.15 15.27
C LYS A 9 1.75 6.42 15.69
N GLY A 10 1.89 5.38 16.52
CA GLY A 10 0.77 4.58 17.02
C GLY A 10 0.13 3.65 15.99
N ALA A 11 0.65 3.59 14.76
CA ALA A 11 0.18 2.63 13.77
C ALA A 11 0.46 1.19 14.23
N ARG A 12 -0.51 0.32 14.00
CA ARG A 12 -0.49 -1.11 14.32
C ARG A 12 -0.41 -1.93 13.04
N PRO A 13 0.77 -2.44 12.65
CA PRO A 13 0.95 -3.19 11.40
C PRO A 13 -0.06 -4.34 11.23
N GLU A 14 -0.43 -4.99 12.33
CA GLU A 14 -1.37 -6.10 12.37
C GLU A 14 -2.78 -5.76 11.83
N HIS A 15 -3.18 -4.48 11.87
CA HIS A 15 -4.47 -4.05 11.31
C HIS A 15 -4.41 -3.82 9.79
N LEU A 16 -3.21 -3.77 9.21
CA LEU A 16 -2.97 -3.35 7.83
C LEU A 16 -2.12 -4.34 7.04
N GLN A 17 -1.91 -5.57 7.55
CA GLN A 17 -0.91 -6.49 7.04
C GLN A 17 -0.99 -6.70 5.52
N ALA A 18 -2.17 -7.01 4.96
CA ALA A 18 -2.34 -7.19 3.52
C ALA A 18 -1.99 -5.92 2.70
N ALA A 19 -2.32 -4.74 3.21
CA ALA A 19 -1.97 -3.48 2.57
C ALA A 19 -0.46 -3.20 2.64
N LEU A 20 0.18 -3.54 3.76
CA LEU A 20 1.63 -3.41 3.95
C LEU A 20 2.40 -4.38 3.06
N ASP A 21 1.94 -5.63 2.92
CA ASP A 21 2.55 -6.63 2.04
C ASP A 21 2.52 -6.16 0.58
N ILE A 22 1.38 -5.63 0.14
CA ILE A 22 1.24 -5.04 -1.20
C ILE A 22 2.13 -3.80 -1.36
N LEU A 23 2.15 -2.88 -0.38
CA LEU A 23 3.00 -1.69 -0.44
C LEU A 23 4.49 -2.05 -0.51
N GLY A 24 4.94 -3.07 0.22
CA GLY A 24 6.33 -3.55 0.18
C GLY A 24 6.78 -3.95 -1.23
N ARG A 25 5.89 -4.58 -2.00
CA ARG A 25 6.14 -4.98 -3.40
C ARG A 25 6.33 -3.79 -4.35
N THR A 26 5.84 -2.60 -4.00
CA THR A 26 6.00 -1.38 -4.82
C THR A 26 7.39 -0.73 -4.70
N GLY A 27 8.28 -1.29 -3.86
CA GLY A 27 9.58 -0.71 -3.54
C GLY A 27 9.53 0.31 -2.39
N VAL A 28 8.58 0.14 -1.48
CA VAL A 28 8.54 0.89 -0.22
C VAL A 28 9.20 0.05 0.86
N ASN A 29 10.09 0.66 1.64
CA ASN A 29 10.66 0.05 2.83
C ASN A 29 9.73 0.32 4.01
N LEU A 30 9.32 -0.76 4.67
CA LEU A 30 8.48 -0.74 5.86
C LEU A 30 9.30 -1.22 7.05
N THR A 31 9.30 -0.44 8.13
CA THR A 31 10.05 -0.78 9.35
C THR A 31 9.15 -0.58 10.55
N VAL A 32 8.92 -1.65 11.31
CA VAL A 32 8.19 -1.58 12.58
C VAL A 32 9.12 -0.97 13.62
N GLU A 33 8.68 0.11 14.26
CA GLU A 33 9.37 0.79 15.34
C GLU A 33 8.55 0.67 16.64
N SER A 34 9.19 0.87 17.80
CA SER A 34 8.52 0.75 19.10
C SER A 34 7.31 1.68 19.28
N ASN A 35 7.25 2.77 18.52
CA ASN A 35 6.19 3.79 18.59
C ASN A 35 5.35 3.90 17.31
N GLY A 36 5.45 2.94 16.37
CA GLY A 36 4.64 2.94 15.16
C GLY A 36 5.28 2.25 13.96
N LEU A 37 4.90 2.69 12.76
CA LEU A 37 5.39 2.15 11.50
C LEU A 37 6.10 3.23 10.70
N ARG A 38 7.36 2.99 10.33
CA ARG A 38 8.09 3.84 9.39
C ARG A 38 7.90 3.36 7.96
N VAL A 39 7.59 4.30 7.07
CA VAL A 39 7.36 4.10 5.64
C VAL A 39 8.33 5.00 4.88
N GLN A 40 9.18 4.39 4.07
CA GLN A 40 10.28 5.06 3.37
C GLN A 40 10.36 4.62 1.91
N ARG A 41 10.67 5.55 1.01
CA ARG A 41 11.05 5.18 -0.36
C ARG A 41 12.40 4.47 -0.34
N ASN A 42 12.56 3.40 -1.10
CA ASN A 42 13.82 2.66 -1.22
C ASN A 42 14.87 3.31 -2.14
N GLY A 43 14.62 4.53 -2.64
CA GLY A 43 15.47 5.24 -3.60
C GLY A 43 15.26 4.87 -5.08
N ASN A 44 14.52 3.80 -5.39
CA ASN A 44 14.23 3.37 -6.76
C ASN A 44 12.84 3.85 -7.23
N GLY A 45 12.52 3.64 -8.52
CA GLY A 45 11.17 3.89 -9.08
C GLY A 45 10.11 2.92 -8.57
N ILE A 46 8.85 3.35 -8.53
CA ILE A 46 7.71 2.56 -8.02
C ILE A 46 7.45 1.39 -8.98
N GLN A 47 7.31 0.19 -8.43
CA GLN A 47 7.00 -1.00 -9.21
C GLN A 47 5.48 -1.15 -9.34
N ALA A 48 5.02 -1.50 -10.53
CA ALA A 48 3.63 -1.85 -10.78
C ALA A 48 3.26 -3.12 -9.99
N VAL A 49 2.12 -3.09 -9.30
CA VAL A 49 1.63 -4.20 -8.48
C VAL A 49 0.13 -4.34 -8.65
N ASP A 50 -0.33 -5.56 -8.93
CA ASP A 50 -1.75 -5.89 -8.98
C ASP A 50 -2.34 -6.00 -7.56
N ALA A 51 -3.60 -5.59 -7.41
CA ALA A 51 -4.34 -5.69 -6.16
C ALA A 51 -5.80 -6.08 -6.41
N GLU A 52 -6.34 -6.91 -5.53
CA GLU A 52 -7.76 -7.26 -5.50
C GLU A 52 -8.29 -6.98 -4.09
N THR A 53 -9.41 -6.28 -3.99
CA THR A 53 -10.04 -6.02 -2.69
C THR A 53 -10.73 -7.27 -2.17
N ASP A 54 -10.75 -7.46 -0.85
CA ASP A 54 -11.31 -8.64 -0.19
C ASP A 54 -11.68 -8.27 1.27
N PRO A 55 -12.65 -8.94 1.93
CA PRO A 55 -12.94 -8.67 3.33
C PRO A 55 -11.70 -8.92 4.21
N PHE A 56 -11.65 -8.27 5.37
CA PHE A 56 -10.56 -8.46 6.32
C PHE A 56 -10.34 -9.96 6.61
N PRO A 57 -9.10 -10.48 6.52
CA PRO A 57 -7.82 -9.76 6.54
C PRO A 57 -7.23 -9.39 5.16
N GLY A 58 -7.98 -9.51 4.07
CA GLY A 58 -7.56 -9.16 2.72
C GLY A 58 -7.34 -7.66 2.47
N PHE A 59 -7.01 -7.29 1.24
CA PHE A 59 -6.72 -5.89 0.91
C PHE A 59 -8.00 -5.05 1.02
N PRO A 60 -8.02 -4.00 1.87
CA PRO A 60 -9.24 -3.29 2.17
C PRO A 60 -9.64 -2.38 0.99
N THR A 61 -10.90 -2.46 0.59
CA THR A 61 -11.50 -1.55 -0.42
C THR A 61 -11.29 -0.08 -0.07
N ASP A 62 -11.22 0.27 1.22
CA ASP A 62 -10.96 1.64 1.68
C ASP A 62 -9.59 2.21 1.30
N LEU A 63 -8.62 1.36 0.92
CA LEU A 63 -7.30 1.77 0.45
C LEU A 63 -7.13 1.65 -1.07
N GLN A 64 -8.14 1.16 -1.78
CA GLN A 64 -8.09 0.90 -3.22
C GLN A 64 -7.80 2.18 -4.02
N ALA A 65 -8.51 3.28 -3.75
CA ALA A 65 -8.35 4.53 -4.51
C ALA A 65 -6.97 5.17 -4.29
N GLN A 66 -6.46 5.12 -3.07
CA GLN A 66 -5.16 5.64 -2.68
C GLN A 66 -4.04 4.79 -3.32
N PHE A 67 -4.24 3.47 -3.40
CA PHE A 67 -3.32 2.57 -4.10
C PHE A 67 -3.35 2.80 -5.62
N MET A 68 -4.52 3.04 -6.21
CA MET A 68 -4.66 3.43 -7.62
C MET A 68 -3.86 4.72 -7.91
N ALA A 69 -3.99 5.73 -7.06
CA ALA A 69 -3.21 6.96 -7.19
C ALA A 69 -1.69 6.70 -7.14
N LEU A 70 -1.22 5.78 -6.29
CA LEU A 70 0.18 5.34 -6.29
C LEU A 70 0.57 4.66 -7.62
N MET A 71 -0.26 3.75 -8.14
CA MET A 71 0.04 3.01 -9.36
C MET A 71 0.22 3.90 -10.59
N THR A 72 -0.39 5.10 -10.63
CA THR A 72 -0.14 6.09 -11.70
C THR A 72 1.32 6.55 -11.82
N MET A 73 2.11 6.37 -10.76
CA MET A 73 3.55 6.71 -10.70
C MET A 73 4.45 5.50 -10.92
N SER A 74 3.88 4.32 -11.16
CA SER A 74 4.61 3.07 -11.27
C SER A 74 5.20 2.86 -12.67
N SER A 75 6.26 2.06 -12.76
CA SER A 75 6.76 1.54 -14.02
C SER A 75 6.05 0.23 -14.36
N GLY A 76 5.32 0.22 -15.47
CA GLY A 76 4.55 -0.94 -15.93
C GLY A 76 3.05 -0.72 -15.89
N THR A 77 2.31 -1.82 -15.94
CA THR A 77 0.84 -1.84 -15.90
C THR A 77 0.41 -2.59 -14.65
N SER A 78 -0.59 -2.06 -13.94
CA SER A 78 -1.22 -2.71 -12.79
C SER A 78 -2.71 -2.92 -13.03
N HIS A 79 -3.23 -4.03 -12.54
CA HIS A 79 -4.64 -4.36 -12.51
C HIS A 79 -5.15 -4.24 -11.08
N ILE A 80 -6.16 -3.40 -10.89
CA ILE A 80 -6.82 -3.23 -9.59
C ILE A 80 -8.26 -3.71 -9.76
N ARG A 81 -8.62 -4.75 -9.02
CA ARG A 81 -9.96 -5.36 -9.06
C ARG A 81 -10.71 -5.06 -7.77
N GLU A 82 -11.84 -4.39 -7.89
CA GLU A 82 -12.78 -4.18 -6.79
C GLU A 82 -13.82 -5.32 -6.75
N THR A 83 -13.99 -5.96 -5.60
CA THR A 83 -14.93 -7.08 -5.40
C THR A 83 -15.98 -6.81 -4.31
N ILE A 84 -15.80 -5.78 -3.48
CA ILE A 84 -16.64 -5.48 -2.32
C ILE A 84 -17.78 -4.55 -2.69
N PHE A 85 -17.52 -3.56 -3.55
CA PHE A 85 -18.51 -2.57 -3.96
C PHE A 85 -18.67 -2.54 -5.48
N GLU A 86 -19.90 -2.69 -5.95
CA GLU A 86 -20.22 -2.79 -7.38
C GLU A 86 -20.00 -1.47 -8.15
N ASN A 87 -19.86 -0.34 -7.45
CA ASN A 87 -19.74 1.01 -8.04
C ASN A 87 -18.64 1.85 -7.36
N ARG A 88 -17.39 1.37 -7.37
CA ARG A 88 -16.23 2.10 -6.85
C ARG A 88 -15.14 2.27 -7.90
#